data_AF-A0A5K1BZ79-F1
#
_entry.id   AF-A0A5K1BZ79-F1
#
_cell.length_a   1.000
_cell.length_b   1.000
_cell.length_c   1.000
_cell.angle_alpha   90.00
_cell.angle_beta   90.00
_cell.angle_gamma   90.00
#
_symmetry.space_group_name_H-M   'P 1'
#
loop_
_entity.id
_entity.type
_entity.pdbx_description
1 polymer ?
#
loop_
_entity_poly.entity_id
_entity_poly.type
_entity_poly.pdbx_seq_one_letter_code
_entity_poly.pdbx_strand_id
1 'polypeptide(L)' 'GIVGNRLRPQVPDHCDSDWKSLMEKCWSTDPSDRPSFTEIASTLRSMAAVQQSKGQNSQPQ' A
#
# COMPACT_ATOMS: atom_id res chain seq x y z
N GLY A 1 -11.34 -21.34 4.16
CA GLY A 1 -10.62 -20.05 4.19
C GLY A 1 -9.15 -20.34 4.37
N ILE A 2 -8.27 -19.63 3.68
CA ILE A 2 -6.83 -19.87 3.79
C ILE A 2 -6.37 -19.32 5.15
N VAL A 3 -6.51 -20.16 6.17
CA VAL A 3 -5.93 -20.04 7.50
C VAL A 3 -4.58 -20.72 7.42
N GLY A 4 -3.52 -19.92 7.43
CA GLY A 4 -2.15 -20.42 7.35
C GLY A 4 -1.18 -19.26 7.19
N ASN A 5 -0.53 -18.89 8.30
CA ASN A 5 0.35 -17.74 8.49
C ASN A 5 1.67 -17.79 7.67
N ARG A 6 1.64 -18.31 6.44
CA ARG A 6 2.82 -18.58 5.57
C ARG A 6 2.61 -18.31 4.07
N LEU A 7 1.50 -17.70 3.65
CA LEU A 7 1.22 -17.46 2.21
C LEU A 7 1.25 -15.99 1.80
N ARG A 8 1.74 -15.09 2.65
CA ARG A 8 1.93 -13.69 2.27
C ARG A 8 3.28 -13.57 1.58
N PRO A 9 3.31 -13.22 0.27
CA PRO A 9 4.57 -13.08 -0.44
C PRO A 9 5.40 -11.97 0.21
N GLN A 10 6.72 -12.13 0.16
CA GLN A 10 7.62 -11.05 0.51
C GLN A 10 7.35 -9.87 -0.42
N VAL A 11 7.16 -8.69 0.15
CA VAL A 11 7.02 -7.47 -0.64
C VAL A 11 8.40 -7.14 -1.22
N PRO A 12 8.55 -7.01 -2.55
CA PRO A 12 9.83 -6.67 -3.16
C PRO A 12 10.35 -5.31 -2.68
N ASP A 13 11.67 -5.18 -2.59
CA ASP A 13 12.31 -3.94 -2.09
C ASP A 13 12.12 -2.72 -3.02
N HIS A 14 11.75 -2.95 -4.28
CA HIS A 14 11.45 -1.89 -5.25
C HIS A 14 10.00 -1.39 -5.19
N CYS A 15 9.15 -1.98 -4.33
CA CYS A 15 7.79 -1.51 -4.11
C CYS A 15 7.83 -0.24 -3.25
N ASP A 16 7.03 0.78 -3.58
CA ASP A 16 6.99 2.00 -2.77
C ASP A 16 6.64 1.66 -1.32
N SER A 17 7.28 2.36 -0.38
CA SER A 17 7.10 2.15 1.06
C SER A 17 5.64 2.24 1.49
N ASP A 18 4.86 3.11 0.87
CA ASP A 18 3.43 3.31 1.18
C ASP A 18 2.60 2.09 0.78
N TRP A 19 2.91 1.47 -0.37
CA TRP A 19 2.29 0.23 -0.81
C TRP A 19 2.65 -0.93 0.12
N LYS A 20 3.93 -1.04 0.49
CA LYS A 20 4.39 -2.06 1.45
C LYS A 20 3.66 -1.94 2.80
N SER A 21 3.62 -0.73 3.37
CA SER A 21 2.97 -0.48 4.66
C SER A 21 1.47 -0.77 4.63
N LEU A 22 0.77 -0.38 3.56
CA LEU A 22 -0.65 -0.67 3.42
C LEU A 22 -0.92 -2.18 3.34
N MET A 23 -0.13 -2.91 2.55
CA MET A 23 -0.24 -4.37 2.45
C MET A 23 -0.01 -5.03 3.82
N GLU A 24 1.05 -4.68 4.55
CA GLU A 24 1.36 -5.22 5.88
C GLU A 24 0.20 -5.02 6.87
N LYS A 25 -0.42 -3.82 6.90
CA LYS A 25 -1.59 -3.54 7.76
C LYS A 25 -2.81 -4.36 7.38
N CYS A 26 -3.15 -4.44 6.09
CA CYS A 26 -4.25 -5.29 5.60
C CYS A 26 -4.01 -6.77 5.94
N TRP A 27 -2.75 -7.12 6.12
CA TRP A 27 -2.28 -8.47 6.35
C TRP A 27 -2.01 -8.80 7.81
N SER A 28 -2.23 -7.88 8.75
CA SER A 28 -1.91 -8.09 10.16
C SER A 28 -2.57 -9.35 10.72
N THR A 29 -1.82 -10.05 11.57
CA THR A 29 -2.33 -11.21 12.30
C THR A 29 -3.40 -10.80 13.31
N ASP A 30 -3.26 -9.62 13.89
CA ASP A 30 -4.27 -9.01 14.74
C ASP A 30 -5.39 -8.41 13.87
N PRO A 31 -6.64 -8.86 13.99
CA PRO A 31 -7.77 -8.25 13.29
C PRO A 31 -7.97 -6.76 13.61
N SER A 32 -7.56 -6.31 14.80
CA SER A 32 -7.72 -4.93 15.27
C SER A 32 -6.80 -3.95 14.53
N ASP A 33 -5.67 -4.43 14.03
CA ASP A 33 -4.73 -3.64 13.23
C ASP A 33 -5.13 -3.53 11.75
N ARG A 34 -6.12 -4.33 11.33
CA ARG A 34 -6.56 -4.32 9.94
C ARG A 34 -7.42 -3.09 9.69
N PRO A 35 -7.06 -2.25 8.71
CA PRO A 35 -7.87 -1.09 8.38
C PRO A 35 -9.23 -1.53 7.83
N SER A 36 -10.25 -0.73 8.11
CA SER A 36 -11.55 -0.86 7.46
C SER A 36 -11.43 -0.58 5.95
N PHE A 37 -12.41 -1.06 5.19
CA PHE A 37 -12.46 -0.79 3.75
C PHE A 37 -12.44 0.71 3.42
N THR A 38 -13.11 1.54 4.24
CA THR A 38 -13.14 2.99 4.08
C THR A 38 -11.75 3.60 4.25
N GLU A 39 -10.99 3.15 5.24
CA GLU A 39 -9.61 3.60 5.46
C GLU A 39 -8.71 3.18 4.29
N ILE A 40 -8.82 1.93 3.83
CA ILE A 40 -8.07 1.43 2.67
C ILE A 40 -8.36 2.30 1.43
N ALA A 41 -9.63 2.54 1.11
CA ALA A 41 -10.03 3.33 -0.05
C ALA A 41 -9.52 4.78 0.04
N SER A 42 -9.54 5.38 1.24
CA SER A 42 -8.99 6.70 1.50
C SER A 42 -7.48 6.75 1.28
N THR A 43 -6.74 5.79 1.85
CA THR A 43 -5.28 5.69 1.68
C THR A 43 -4.89 5.52 0.21
N LEU A 44 -5.56 4.62 -0.52
CA LEU A 44 -5.29 4.38 -1.94
C LEU A 44 -5.52 5.64 -2.79
N ARG A 45 -6.57 6.41 -2.50
CA ARG A 45 -6.84 7.68 -3.20
C ARG A 45 -5.74 8.70 -2.95
N SER A 46 -5.28 8.82 -1.71
CA SER A 46 -4.18 9.72 -1.35
C SER A 46 -2.88 9.32 -2.04
N MET A 47 -2.55 8.03 -2.07
CA MET A 47 -1.37 7.51 -2.78
C MET A 47 -1.44 7.82 -4.28
N ALA A 48 -2.60 7.62 -4.91
CA ALA A 48 -2.80 7.93 -6.32
C ALA A 48 -2.63 9.43 -6.63
N ALA A 49 -3.08 10.32 -5.74
CA ALA A 49 -2.91 11.76 -5.88
C ALA A 49 -1.43 12.19 -5.77
N VAL A 50 -0.64 11.54 -4.91
CA VAL A 50 0.81 11.80 -4.78
C VAL A 50 1.58 11.38 -6.03
N GLN A 51 1.15 10.32 -6.73
CA GLN A 51 1.79 9.92 -7.98
C GLN A 51 1.57 10.94 -9.12
N GLN A 52 0.52 11.75 -9.05
CA GLN A 52 0.25 12.80 -10.05
C GLN A 52 1.17 14.03 -9.88
N SER A 53 1.70 14.29 -8.68
CA SER A 53 2.63 15.40 -8.43
C SER A 53 4.08 15.10 -8.82
N LYS A 54 4.44 13.84 -9.08
CA LYS A 54 5.73 13.44 -9.68
C LYS A 54 5.75 13.55 -11.22
N GLY A 55 4.67 14.05 -11.83
CA GLY A 55 4.52 14.15 -13.29
C GLY A 55 4.81 15.51 -13.92
N GLN A 56 5.25 16.55 -13.18
CA GLN A 56 5.50 17.88 -13.77
C GLN A 56 6.66 18.65 -13.10
N ASN A 57 7.89 18.47 -13.61
CA ASN A 57 8.93 19.50 -13.90
C ASN A 57 10.21 18.78 -14.43
N SER A 58 10.82 18.96 -15.61
CA SER A 58 10.60 19.71 -16.84
C SER A 58 11.53 19.10 -17.92
N GLN A 59 11.14 19.06 -19.21
CA GLN A 59 12.09 19.26 -20.32
C GLN A 59 12.57 20.73 -20.23
N PRO A 60 13.84 21.10 -20.52
CA PRO A 60 14.45 20.98 -21.86
C PRO A 60 15.99 20.79 -21.92
N GLN A 61 16.48 20.06 -22.93
CA GLN A 61 17.49 20.52 -23.93
C GLN A 61 17.58 19.48 -25.05
#